data_AF-K0SY53-F1
#
_entry.id   AF-K0SY53-F1
#
_cell.length_a   1.000
_cell.length_b   1.000
_cell.length_c   1.000
_cell.angle_alpha   90.00
_cell.angle_beta   90.00
_cell.angle_gamma   90.00
#
_symmetry.space_group_name_H-M   'P 1'
#
loop_
_entity.id
_entity.type
_entity.pdbx_description
1 polymer ?
#
loop_
_entity_poly.entity_id
_entity_poly.type
_entity_poly.pdbx_seq_one_letter_code
_entity_poly.pdbx_strand_id
1 'polypeptide(L)'
;MGIRHWQEAAMNGDVASRHFLGVAEYNQGNCELAVQHLMISAKMGDELSLNCIKEMFMGGLATKEQYTEALMGYRDAVEEMKSPQREDAKRLKF
;
A
#
# COMPACT_ATOMS: atom_id res chain seq x y z
N MET A 1 14.99 -2.25 20.52
CA MET A 1 15.29 -1.62 19.21
C MET A 1 15.17 -2.60 18.03
N GLY A 2 15.34 -3.92 18.19
CA GLY A 2 15.22 -4.87 17.08
C GLY A 2 13.81 -5.02 16.49
N ILE A 3 12.80 -5.35 17.30
CA ILE A 3 11.46 -5.78 16.82
C ILE A 3 10.83 -4.78 15.82
N ARG A 4 10.97 -3.46 16.07
CA ARG A 4 10.45 -2.42 15.17
C ARG A 4 11.11 -2.45 13.79
N HIS A 5 12.43 -2.59 13.74
CA HIS A 5 13.16 -2.65 12.47
C HIS A 5 12.81 -3.91 11.68
N TRP A 6 12.58 -5.04 12.35
CA TRP A 6 12.13 -6.28 11.71
C TRP A 6 10.70 -6.19 11.20
N GLN A 7 9.79 -5.59 11.96
CA GLN A 7 8.40 -5.38 11.52
C GLN A 7 8.32 -4.42 10.34
N GLU A 8 9.09 -3.34 10.37
CA GLU A 8 9.18 -2.36 9.29
C GLU A 8 9.80 -2.97 8.03
N ALA A 9 10.89 -3.74 8.17
CA ALA A 9 11.49 -4.46 7.06
C ALA A 9 10.55 -5.53 6.47
N ALA A 10 9.83 -6.29 7.31
CA ALA A 10 8.86 -7.29 6.85
C ALA A 10 7.68 -6.65 6.13
N MET A 11 7.15 -5.55 6.66
CA MET A 11 6.08 -4.77 6.04
C MET A 11 6.53 -4.20 4.69
N ASN A 12 7.69 -3.55 4.64
CA ASN A 12 8.25 -3.02 3.38
C ASN A 12 8.51 -4.12 2.34
N GLY A 13 8.90 -5.32 2.77
CA GLY A 13 9.07 -6.47 1.89
C GLY A 13 7.75 -6.94 1.27
N ASP A 14 6.67 -7.02 2.05
CA ASP A 14 5.33 -7.36 1.56
C ASP A 14 4.78 -6.28 0.62
N VAL A 15 4.93 -5.01 1.00
CA VAL A 15 4.56 -3.84 0.19
C VAL A 15 5.24 -3.86 -1.18
N ALA A 16 6.57 -3.99 -1.21
CA ALA A 16 7.31 -4.04 -2.46
C ALA A 16 6.90 -5.24 -3.32
N SER A 17 6.70 -6.41 -2.70
CA SER A 17 6.27 -7.62 -3.41
C SER A 17 4.89 -7.44 -4.07
N ARG A 18 3.94 -6.80 -3.37
CA ARG A 18 2.61 -6.49 -3.91
C ARG A 18 2.66 -5.47 -5.03
N HIS A 19 3.51 -4.44 -4.91
CA HIS A 19 3.74 -3.48 -5.99
C HIS A 19 4.25 -4.19 -7.26
N PHE A 20 5.29 -5.02 -7.14
CA PHE A 20 5.86 -5.73 -8.29
C PHE A 20 4.88 -6.71 -8.93
N LEU A 21 4.05 -7.39 -8.13
CA LEU A 21 2.96 -8.22 -8.66
C LEU A 21 1.97 -7.38 -9.48
N GLY A 22 1.57 -6.22 -8.98
CA GLY A 22 0.68 -5.31 -9.72
C GLY A 22 1.26 -4.86 -11.05
N VAL A 23 2.54 -4.49 -11.07
CA VAL A 23 3.25 -4.13 -12.31
C VAL A 23 3.37 -5.31 -13.27
N ALA A 24 3.64 -6.51 -12.76
CA ALA A 24 3.73 -7.72 -13.58
C ALA A 24 2.39 -8.07 -14.24
N GLU A 25 1.28 -8.00 -13.50
CA GLU A 25 -0.06 -8.21 -14.03
C GLU A 25 -0.45 -7.14 -15.05
N TYR A 26 -0.07 -5.88 -14.82
CA TYR A 26 -0.28 -4.79 -15.77
C TYR A 26 0.44 -5.06 -17.10
N ASN A 27 1.69 -5.50 -17.05
CA ASN A 27 2.47 -5.85 -18.24
C ASN A 27 1.91 -7.07 -18.99
N GLN A 28 1.18 -7.95 -18.29
CA GLN A 28 0.46 -9.08 -18.89
C GLN A 28 -0.90 -8.68 -19.46
N GLY A 29 -1.34 -7.42 -19.28
CA GLY A 29 -2.64 -6.93 -19.71
C GLY A 29 -3.77 -7.17 -18.70
N ASN A 30 -3.48 -7.79 -17.56
CA ASN A 30 -4.45 -8.10 -16.50
C ASN A 30 -4.68 -6.88 -15.60
N CYS A 31 -5.25 -5.82 -16.17
CA CYS A 31 -5.39 -4.52 -15.51
C CYS A 31 -6.22 -4.60 -14.21
N GLU A 32 -7.26 -5.43 -14.16
CA GLU A 32 -8.08 -5.58 -12.96
C GLU A 32 -7.29 -6.18 -11.79
N LEU A 33 -6.50 -7.24 -12.04
CA LEU A 33 -5.62 -7.85 -11.04
C LEU A 33 -4.50 -6.88 -10.64
N ALA A 34 -3.94 -6.13 -11.60
CA ALA A 34 -2.94 -5.12 -11.33
C ALA A 34 -3.44 -4.08 -10.32
N VAL A 35 -4.64 -3.54 -10.51
CA VAL A 35 -5.25 -2.57 -9.57
C VAL A 35 -5.43 -3.20 -8.19
N GLN A 36 -5.87 -4.46 -8.09
CA GLN A 36 -6.03 -5.13 -6.78
C GLN A 36 -4.71 -5.24 -6.02
N HIS A 37 -3.64 -5.67 -6.69
CA HIS A 37 -2.31 -5.77 -6.07
C HIS A 37 -1.76 -4.40 -5.64
N LEU A 38 -1.89 -3.39 -6.50
CA LEU A 38 -1.47 -2.04 -6.20
C LEU A 38 -2.30 -1.41 -5.08
N MET A 39 -3.60 -1.70 -5.00
CA MET A 39 -4.48 -1.18 -3.94
C MET A 39 -4.06 -1.69 -2.57
N ILE A 40 -3.68 -2.95 -2.45
CA ILE A 40 -3.17 -3.51 -1.19
C ILE A 40 -1.89 -2.79 -0.77
N SER A 41 -0.95 -2.62 -1.70
CA SER A 41 0.31 -1.91 -1.43
C SER A 41 0.08 -0.44 -1.04
N ALA A 42 -0.79 0.27 -1.76
CA ALA A 42 -1.17 1.65 -1.47
C ALA A 42 -1.83 1.78 -0.08
N LYS A 43 -2.72 0.84 0.30
CA LYS A 43 -3.34 0.72 1.62
C LYS A 43 -2.35 0.42 2.75
N MET A 44 -1.10 0.12 2.44
CA MET A 44 -0.01 -0.04 3.41
C MET A 44 0.96 1.15 3.40
N GLY A 45 0.65 2.22 2.68
CA GLY A 45 1.44 3.45 2.64
C GLY A 45 2.43 3.53 1.49
N ASP A 46 2.29 2.72 0.44
CA ASP A 46 3.15 2.83 -0.74
C ASP A 46 2.65 3.88 -1.74
N GLU A 47 3.40 4.97 -1.85
CA GLU A 47 3.12 6.07 -2.77
C GLU A 47 3.26 5.65 -4.24
N LEU A 48 4.20 4.75 -4.56
CA LEU A 48 4.42 4.31 -5.94
C LEU A 48 3.22 3.54 -6.47
N SER A 49 2.68 2.62 -5.67
CA SER A 49 1.46 1.90 -6.06
C SER A 49 0.26 2.82 -6.23
N LEU A 50 0.11 3.83 -5.36
CA LEU A 50 -0.95 4.83 -5.51
C LEU A 50 -0.83 5.62 -6.82
N ASN A 51 0.39 6.01 -7.20
CA ASN A 51 0.65 6.69 -8.47
C ASN A 51 0.35 5.78 -9.68
N CYS A 52 0.70 4.50 -9.62
CA CYS A 52 0.34 3.55 -10.67
C CYS A 52 -1.19 3.44 -10.84
N ILE A 53 -1.95 3.36 -9.74
CA ILE A 53 -3.43 3.33 -9.82
C ILE A 53 -3.97 4.64 -10.41
N LYS A 54 -3.37 5.79 -10.10
CA LYS A 54 -3.72 7.07 -10.69
C LYS A 54 -3.52 7.07 -12.21
N GLU A 55 -2.38 6.57 -12.69
CA GLU A 55 -2.10 6.44 -14.12
C GLU A 55 -3.09 5.51 -14.81
N MET A 56 -3.41 4.37 -14.19
CA MET A 56 -4.43 3.45 -14.69
C MET A 56 -5.81 4.10 -14.74
N PHE A 57 -6.18 4.90 -13.74
CA PHE A 57 -7.44 5.66 -13.74
C PHE A 57 -7.48 6.69 -14.87
N MET A 58 -6.40 7.46 -15.07
CA MET A 58 -6.30 8.41 -16.19
C MET A 58 -6.36 7.72 -17.56
N GLY A 59 -5.86 6.48 -17.66
CA GLY A 59 -5.95 5.64 -18.85
C GLY A 59 -7.28 4.89 -19.03
N GLY A 60 -8.24 5.05 -18.10
CA GLY A 60 -9.53 4.34 -18.15
C GLY A 60 -9.48 2.86 -17.78
N LEU A 61 -8.37 2.39 -17.20
CA LEU A 61 -8.12 1.00 -16.80
C LEU A 61 -8.49 0.72 -15.33
N ALA A 62 -8.68 1.77 -14.53
CA ALA A 62 -9.19 1.69 -13.17
C ALA A 62 -10.40 2.61 -13.02
N THR A 63 -11.32 2.29 -12.12
CA THR A 63 -12.49 3.11 -11.84
C THR A 63 -12.17 4.25 -10.88
N LYS A 64 -13.04 5.27 -10.84
CA LYS A 64 -12.91 6.38 -9.90
C LYS A 64 -12.96 5.88 -8.45
N GLU A 65 -13.84 4.92 -8.20
CA GLU A 65 -14.06 4.31 -6.88
C GLU A 65 -12.76 3.63 -6.40
N GLN A 66 -12.12 2.82 -7.25
CA GLN A 66 -10.85 2.16 -6.95
C GLN A 66 -9.76 3.17 -6.61
N TYR A 67 -9.62 4.23 -7.40
CA TYR A 67 -8.62 5.27 -7.12
C TYR A 67 -8.91 6.02 -5.81
N THR A 68 -10.18 6.37 -5.54
CA THR A 68 -10.55 7.03 -4.29
C THR A 68 -10.34 6.13 -3.07
N GLU A 69 -10.62 4.83 -3.20
CA GLU A 69 -10.42 3.86 -2.13
C GLU A 69 -8.92 3.66 -1.83
N ALA A 70 -8.08 3.59 -2.87
CA ALA A 70 -6.63 3.54 -2.71
C ALA A 70 -6.09 4.81 -2.02
N LEU A 71 -6.59 5.99 -2.40
CA LEU A 71 -6.23 7.27 -1.79
C LEU A 71 -6.58 7.32 -0.30
N MET A 72 -7.79 6.88 0.08
CA MET A 72 -8.22 6.86 1.48
C MET A 72 -7.34 5.91 2.29
N GLY A 73 -7.16 4.67 1.82
CA GLY A 73 -6.35 3.69 2.53
C GLY A 73 -4.87 4.08 2.65
N TYR A 74 -4.30 4.76 1.66
CA TYR A 74 -2.95 5.32 1.76
C TYR A 74 -2.86 6.39 2.86
N ARG A 75 -3.84 7.28 2.95
CA ARG A 75 -3.88 8.31 4.01
C ARG A 75 -4.00 7.66 5.38
N ASP A 76 -4.92 6.71 5.53
CA ASP A 76 -5.10 5.97 6.78
C ASP A 76 -3.80 5.27 7.20
N ALA A 77 -3.10 4.61 6.27
CA ALA A 77 -1.81 3.98 6.55
C ALA A 77 -0.74 4.97 6.99
N VAL A 78 -0.63 6.12 6.30
CA VAL A 78 0.34 7.17 6.65
C VAL A 78 0.01 7.80 8.00
N GLU A 79 -1.27 7.97 8.34
CA GLU A 79 -1.72 8.48 9.64
C GLU A 79 -1.47 7.47 10.77
N GLU A 80 -1.78 6.19 10.56
CA GLU A 80 -1.49 5.11 11.52
C GLU A 80 0.01 4.95 11.79
N MET A 81 0.87 5.13 10.77
CA MET A 81 2.32 5.13 10.96
C MET A 81 2.81 6.33 11.80
N LYS A 82 2.05 7.43 11.83
CA LYS A 82 2.33 8.63 12.63
C LYS A 82 1.64 8.60 14.01
N SER A 83 0.65 7.73 14.21
CA SER A 83 -0.21 7.78 15.39
C SER A 83 0.50 7.27 16.66
N PRO A 84 0.28 7.90 17.83
CA PRO A 84 0.82 7.45 19.12
C PRO A 84 0.29 6.08 19.58
N GLN A 85 -0.76 5.53 18.97
CA GLN A 85 -1.29 4.21 19.32
C GLN A 85 -0.24 3.09 19.08
N ARG A 86 0.74 3.33 18.19
CA ARG A 86 1.93 2.48 18.05
C ARG A 86 3.02 2.77 19.10
N GLU A 87 3.00 3.93 19.75
CA GLU A 87 3.81 4.25 20.94
C GLU A 87 3.28 3.52 22.19
N ASP A 88 1.97 3.33 22.35
CA ASP A 88 1.40 2.63 23.52
C ASP A 88 1.62 1.10 23.49
N ALA A 89 1.72 0.49 22.31
CA ALA A 89 2.25 -0.87 22.17
C ALA A 89 3.72 -0.98 22.62
N LYS A 90 4.46 0.14 22.79
CA LYS A 90 5.79 0.17 23.42
C LYS A 90 5.74 0.22 24.95
N ARG A 91 4.61 0.63 25.55
CA ARG A 91 4.43 0.77 27.01
C ARG A 91 3.93 -0.51 27.69
N LEU A 92 3.25 -1.40 26.97
CA LEU A 92 2.94 -2.75 27.45
C LEU A 92 4.18 -3.66 27.33
N LYS A 93 5.14 -3.45 28.23
CA LYS A 93 6.15 -4.44 28.58
C LYS A 93 5.90 -4.86 30.02
N PHE A 94 5.73 -6.16 30.24
CA PHE A 94 5.92 -6.77 31.56
C PHE A 94 7.39 -6.67 31.97
#